data_AF-A0A6N3CCI9-F1
#
_entry.id   AF-A0A6N3CCI9-F1
#
_cell.length_a   1.000
_cell.length_b   1.000
_cell.length_c   1.000
_cell.angle_alpha   90.00
_cell.angle_beta   90.00
_cell.angle_gamma   90.00
#
_symmetry.space_group_name_H-M   'P 1'
#
loop_
_entity.id
_entity.type
_entity.pdbx_description
1 polymer ?
#
loop_
_entity_poly.entity_id
_entity_poly.type
_entity_poly.pdbx_seq_one_letter_code
_entity_poly.pdbx_strand_id
1 'polypeptide(L)'
;MPKAHFDFIYKKYDGSEIRGYQNNGGYYDYFVLHNDTLKFVSFRGEVETDYYFWKETRYEISLDTKVPDNVARVLKRDNPDFVYTNLYYIESPEGNAYFFQDKNDDRELGYTIAEDIS
;
A
#
# COMPACT_ATOMS: atom_id res chain seq x y z
N MET A 1 -10.77 -10.98 16.16
CA MET A 1 -9.82 -10.76 15.04
C MET A 1 -9.07 -12.05 14.78
N PRO A 2 -8.92 -12.50 13.52
CA PRO A 2 -8.31 -13.79 13.20
C PRO A 2 -6.83 -13.86 13.61
N LYS A 3 -6.42 -14.97 14.25
CA LYS A 3 -5.02 -15.18 14.68
C LYS A 3 -4.03 -15.13 13.51
N ALA A 4 -4.42 -15.66 12.36
CA ALA A 4 -3.61 -15.70 11.16
C ALA A 4 -3.14 -14.29 10.71
N HIS A 5 -3.96 -13.26 10.93
CA HIS A 5 -3.58 -11.88 10.55
C HIS A 5 -2.38 -11.41 11.38
N PHE A 6 -2.42 -11.63 12.68
CA PHE A 6 -1.33 -11.28 13.59
C PHE A 6 -0.06 -12.06 13.27
N ASP A 7 -0.19 -13.37 13.05
CA ASP A 7 0.96 -14.23 12.70
C ASP A 7 1.62 -13.75 11.39
N PHE A 8 0.82 -13.41 10.37
CA PHE A 8 1.33 -12.84 9.12
C PHE A 8 2.01 -11.49 9.34
N ILE A 9 1.38 -10.56 10.05
CA ILE A 9 1.92 -9.22 10.31
C ILE A 9 3.27 -9.33 11.02
N TYR A 10 3.35 -10.09 12.12
CA TYR A 10 4.59 -10.22 12.88
C TYR A 10 5.68 -10.97 12.12
N LYS A 11 5.32 -11.89 11.22
CA LYS A 11 6.28 -12.56 10.35
C LYS A 11 6.82 -11.65 9.24
N LYS A 12 5.96 -10.85 8.60
CA LYS A 12 6.33 -9.99 7.46
C LYS A 12 6.99 -8.68 7.93
N TYR A 13 6.56 -8.15 9.07
CA TYR A 13 7.02 -6.90 9.67
C TYR A 13 7.50 -7.20 11.10
N ASP A 14 8.63 -7.90 11.20
CA ASP A 14 9.22 -8.24 12.49
C ASP A 14 9.54 -6.99 13.32
N GLY A 15 9.27 -7.04 14.62
CA GLY A 15 9.38 -5.88 15.51
C GLY A 15 8.31 -4.80 15.32
N SER A 16 7.24 -5.06 14.56
CA SER A 16 6.12 -4.13 14.41
C SER A 16 5.18 -4.09 15.61
N GLU A 17 4.41 -3.00 15.70
CA GLU A 17 3.34 -2.81 16.68
C GLU A 17 2.01 -2.53 15.97
N ILE A 18 0.97 -3.32 16.29
CA ILE A 18 -0.39 -3.08 15.80
C ILE A 18 -1.03 -1.99 16.67
N ARG A 19 -1.31 -0.84 16.06
CA ARG A 19 -1.86 0.36 16.71
C ARG A 19 -3.38 0.43 16.68
N GLY A 20 -4.01 -0.32 15.77
CA GLY A 20 -5.46 -0.33 15.66
C GLY A 20 -5.95 -1.27 14.58
N TYR A 21 -7.27 -1.33 14.46
CA TYR A 21 -7.97 -2.16 13.50
C TYR A 21 -9.27 -1.49 13.06
N GLN A 22 -9.62 -1.67 11.80
CA GLN A 22 -10.91 -1.30 11.23
C GLN A 22 -11.45 -2.44 10.37
N ASN A 23 -12.77 -2.69 10.47
CA ASN A 23 -13.48 -3.49 9.47
C ASN A 23 -14.09 -2.55 8.44
N ASN A 24 -13.75 -2.73 7.17
CA ASN A 24 -14.19 -1.86 6.09
C ASN A 24 -14.91 -2.64 4.99
N GLY A 25 -16.16 -3.02 5.25
CA GLY A 25 -17.06 -3.56 4.23
C GLY A 25 -16.57 -4.84 3.55
N GLY A 26 -15.89 -5.73 4.28
CA GLY A 26 -15.33 -6.97 3.77
C GLY A 26 -13.80 -7.05 3.78
N TYR A 27 -13.13 -6.01 4.28
CA TYR A 27 -11.70 -6.01 4.56
C TYR A 27 -11.40 -5.84 6.05
N TYR A 28 -10.31 -6.44 6.48
CA TYR A 28 -9.70 -6.30 7.79
C TYR A 28 -8.46 -5.43 7.66
N ASP A 29 -8.57 -4.16 8.04
CA ASP A 29 -7.50 -3.17 7.90
C ASP A 29 -6.80 -2.97 9.25
N TYR A 30 -5.49 -3.17 9.28
CA TYR A 30 -4.66 -3.00 10.46
C TYR A 30 -3.73 -1.80 10.29
N PHE A 31 -3.67 -0.95 11.32
CA PHE A 31 -2.69 0.12 11.41
C PHE A 31 -1.46 -0.43 12.12
N VAL A 32 -0.35 -0.58 11.41
CA VAL A 32 0.87 -1.24 11.87
C VAL A 32 2.02 -0.24 11.85
N LEU A 33 2.62 0.04 13.00
CA LEU A 33 3.85 0.82 13.09
C LEU A 33 5.05 -0.11 12.93
N HIS A 34 5.91 0.12 11.95
CA HIS A 34 7.11 -0.67 11.70
C HIS A 34 8.22 0.24 11.16
N ASN A 35 9.37 0.29 11.84
CA ASN A 35 10.50 1.17 11.50
C ASN A 35 10.08 2.63 11.27
N ASP A 36 9.39 3.22 12.25
CA ASP A 36 8.84 4.58 12.23
C ASP A 36 7.88 4.89 11.05
N THR A 37 7.43 3.86 10.34
CA THR A 37 6.50 3.97 9.22
C THR A 37 5.15 3.38 9.62
N LEU A 38 4.09 4.18 9.45
CA LEU A 38 2.72 3.70 9.60
C LEU A 38 2.30 2.96 8.31
N LYS A 39 2.03 1.67 8.43
CA LYS A 39 1.59 0.77 7.37
C LYS A 39 0.12 0.41 7.57
N PHE A 40 -0.62 0.40 6.48
CA PHE A 40 -2.01 -0.06 6.42
C PHE A 40 -1.99 -1.45 5.79
N VAL A 41 -2.15 -2.48 6.61
CA VAL A 41 -2.12 -3.88 6.17
C VAL A 41 -3.55 -4.38 6.05
N SER A 42 -3.96 -4.71 4.83
CA SER A 42 -5.34 -5.11 4.51
C SER A 42 -5.43 -6.60 4.23
N PHE A 43 -6.36 -7.27 4.90
CA PHE A 43 -6.72 -8.66 4.66
C PHE A 43 -8.15 -8.77 4.15
N ARG A 44 -8.42 -9.77 3.31
CA ARG A 44 -9.79 -10.14 2.91
C ARG A 44 -10.19 -11.50 3.51
N GLY A 45 -9.27 -12.46 3.48
CA GLY A 45 -9.47 -13.78 4.10
C GLY A 45 -9.30 -13.72 5.62
N GLU A 46 -9.74 -14.77 6.31
CA GLU A 46 -9.57 -14.94 7.75
C GLU A 46 -8.47 -15.96 8.09
N VAL A 47 -8.14 -16.84 7.15
CA VAL A 47 -7.07 -17.85 7.27
C VAL A 47 -6.10 -17.78 6.09
N GLU A 48 -4.83 -18.16 6.30
CA GLU A 48 -3.76 -18.00 5.29
C GLU A 48 -4.04 -18.72 3.96
N THR A 49 -4.85 -19.76 3.97
CA THR A 49 -5.24 -20.52 2.77
C THR A 49 -6.32 -19.85 1.94
N ASP A 50 -6.94 -18.78 2.44
CA ASP A 50 -7.98 -18.06 1.72
C ASP A 50 -7.41 -17.32 0.51
N TYR A 51 -8.17 -17.34 -0.58
CA TYR A 51 -7.84 -16.55 -1.76
C TYR A 51 -7.90 -15.06 -1.41
N TYR A 52 -6.83 -14.32 -1.74
CA TYR A 52 -6.60 -12.94 -1.30
C TYR A 52 -6.58 -12.76 0.23
N PHE A 53 -6.05 -13.73 0.98
CA PHE A 53 -5.85 -13.61 2.43
C PHE A 53 -5.25 -12.25 2.81
N TRP A 54 -3.99 -12.01 2.43
CA TRP A 54 -3.38 -10.68 2.44
C TRP A 54 -3.65 -10.03 1.09
N LYS A 55 -4.30 -8.87 1.09
CA LYS A 55 -4.61 -8.11 -0.12
C LYS A 55 -3.46 -7.20 -0.49
N GLU A 56 -3.10 -6.30 0.42
CA GLU A 56 -2.03 -5.34 0.20
C GLU A 56 -1.52 -4.79 1.53
N THR A 57 -0.32 -4.20 1.49
CA THR A 57 0.13 -3.25 2.49
C THR A 57 0.44 -1.94 1.80
N ARG A 58 -0.13 -0.85 2.29
CA ARG A 58 0.10 0.50 1.78
C ARG A 58 0.78 1.36 2.83
N TYR A 59 1.73 2.19 2.44
CA TYR A 59 2.34 3.18 3.32
C TYR A 59 2.88 4.36 2.54
N GLU A 60 2.84 5.53 3.18
CA GLU A 60 3.41 6.74 2.61
C GLU A 60 4.94 6.65 2.62
N ILE A 61 5.57 7.13 1.55
CA ILE A 61 7.02 7.26 1.41
C ILE A 61 7.37 8.72 1.11
N SER A 62 8.64 9.09 1.30
CA SER A 62 9.08 10.46 1.02
C SER A 62 8.89 10.82 -0.45
N LEU A 63 8.55 12.08 -0.73
CA LEU A 63 8.58 12.62 -2.10
C LEU A 63 10.00 12.66 -2.68
N ASP A 64 11.02 12.63 -1.83
CA ASP A 64 12.42 12.53 -2.24
C ASP A 64 12.83 11.10 -2.63
N THR A 65 11.95 10.10 -2.42
CA THR A 65 12.23 8.72 -2.83
C THR A 65 12.35 8.66 -4.34
N LYS A 66 13.50 8.15 -4.82
CA LYS A 66 13.73 7.95 -6.26
C LYS A 66 12.79 6.87 -6.80
N VAL A 67 11.74 7.31 -7.50
CA VAL A 67 10.83 6.44 -8.25
C VAL A 67 11.58 5.79 -9.43
N PRO A 68 11.36 4.50 -9.72
CA PRO A 68 11.93 3.83 -10.89
C PRO A 68 11.59 4.53 -12.22
N ASP A 69 12.56 4.59 -13.14
CA ASP A 69 12.43 5.35 -14.40
C ASP A 69 11.27 4.86 -15.28
N ASN A 70 10.98 3.55 -15.28
CA ASN A 70 9.84 2.97 -15.98
C ASN A 70 8.51 3.48 -15.42
N VAL A 71 8.36 3.52 -14.10
CA VAL A 71 7.17 4.04 -13.41
C VAL A 71 6.98 5.53 -13.70
N ALA A 72 8.04 6.32 -13.53
CA ALA A 72 8.00 7.77 -13.78
C ALA A 72 7.67 8.08 -15.25
N ARG A 73 8.19 7.28 -16.19
CA ARG A 73 7.90 7.40 -17.62
C ARG A 73 6.43 7.16 -17.92
N VAL A 74 5.81 6.14 -17.32
CA VAL A 74 4.38 5.84 -17.50
C VAL A 74 3.53 6.99 -16.97
N LEU A 75 3.80 7.50 -15.76
CA LEU A 75 3.07 8.63 -15.20
C LEU A 75 3.10 9.84 -16.13
N LYS A 76 4.30 10.22 -16.59
CA LYS A 76 4.49 11.37 -17.48
C LYS A 76 3.90 11.16 -18.89
N ARG A 77 3.93 9.93 -19.41
CA ARG A 77 3.38 9.62 -20.74
C ARG A 77 1.86 9.69 -20.74
N ASP A 78 1.24 9.10 -19.72
CA ASP A 78 -0.22 8.93 -19.69
C ASP A 78 -0.91 10.13 -19.03
N ASN A 79 -0.24 10.82 -18.10
CA ASN A 79 -0.77 11.95 -17.35
C ASN A 79 0.30 13.06 -17.20
N PRO A 80 0.70 13.71 -18.32
CA PRO A 80 1.84 14.65 -18.34
C PRO A 80 1.67 15.87 -17.44
N ASP A 81 0.44 16.31 -17.21
CA ASP A 81 0.11 17.49 -16.41
C ASP A 81 -0.23 17.16 -14.96
N PHE A 82 -0.25 15.87 -14.60
CA PHE A 82 -0.58 15.46 -13.24
C PHE A 82 0.57 15.77 -12.28
N VAL A 83 0.21 16.42 -11.18
CA VAL A 83 1.08 16.69 -10.04
C VAL A 83 0.57 15.88 -8.85
N TYR A 84 1.48 15.42 -7.99
CA TYR A 84 1.11 14.69 -6.77
C TYR A 84 1.78 15.34 -5.56
N THR A 85 1.07 15.31 -4.43
CA THR A 85 1.53 15.83 -3.14
C THR A 85 1.95 14.72 -2.19
N ASN A 86 1.56 13.47 -2.48
CA ASN A 86 1.85 12.31 -1.66
C ASN A 86 2.23 11.13 -2.55
N LEU A 87 3.18 10.34 -2.06
CA LEU A 87 3.64 9.14 -2.72
C LEU A 87 3.49 7.97 -1.75
N TYR A 88 2.90 6.89 -2.25
CA TYR A 88 2.69 5.66 -1.49
C TYR A 88 3.38 4.50 -2.16
N TYR A 89 3.93 3.60 -1.36
CA TYR A 89 4.32 2.27 -1.81
C TYR A 89 3.23 1.27 -1.45
N ILE A 90 2.92 0.38 -2.39
CA ILE A 90 1.95 -0.69 -2.24
C ILE A 90 2.68 -2.00 -2.45
N GLU A 91 2.64 -2.86 -1.44
CA GLU A 91 3.07 -4.25 -1.51
C GLU A 91 1.82 -5.11 -1.70
N SER A 92 1.80 -6.02 -2.68
CA SER A 92 0.70 -6.98 -2.83
C SER A 92 1.20 -8.34 -3.32
N PRO A 93 0.36 -9.40 -3.26
CA PRO A 93 0.69 -10.70 -3.86
C PRO A 93 0.98 -10.65 -5.36
N GLU A 94 0.38 -9.70 -6.09
CA GLU A 94 0.50 -9.55 -7.55
C GLU A 94 1.77 -8.80 -7.98
N GLY A 95 2.39 -8.05 -7.08
CA GLY A 95 3.54 -7.22 -7.37
C GLY A 95 3.45 -5.87 -6.68
N ASN A 96 4.59 -5.24 -6.49
CA ASN A 96 4.63 -3.94 -5.83
C ASN A 96 4.28 -2.81 -6.80
N ALA A 97 3.79 -1.70 -6.27
CA ALA A 97 3.38 -0.54 -7.05
C ALA A 97 3.63 0.76 -6.30
N TYR A 98 3.64 1.85 -7.06
CA TYR A 98 3.63 3.22 -6.54
C TYR A 98 2.26 3.83 -6.77
N PHE A 99 1.72 4.49 -5.75
CA PHE A 99 0.49 5.25 -5.85
C PHE A 99 0.77 6.74 -5.64
N PHE A 100 0.49 7.53 -6.68
CA PHE A 100 0.68 8.97 -6.73
C PHE A 100 -0.65 9.65 -6.47
N GLN A 101 -0.74 10.46 -5.43
CA GLN A 101 -1.98 11.13 -5.05
C GLN A 101 -1.78 12.64 -4.93
N ASP A 102 -2.71 13.40 -5.49
CA ASP A 102 -2.88 14.81 -5.17
C ASP A 102 -3.95 14.96 -4.08
N LYS A 103 -3.55 15.30 -2.87
CA LYS A 103 -4.49 15.55 -1.76
C LYS A 103 -5.02 16.98 -1.75
N ASN A 104 -4.58 17.84 -2.66
CA ASN A 104 -5.13 19.18 -2.81
C ASN A 104 -6.38 19.22 -3.71
N ASP A 105 -6.65 18.16 -4.49
CA ASP A 105 -7.87 18.01 -5.28
C ASP A 105 -8.59 16.72 -4.92
N ASP A 106 -9.63 16.82 -4.08
CA ASP A 106 -10.45 15.67 -3.64
C ASP A 106 -11.19 14.95 -4.79
N ARG A 107 -11.20 15.52 -6.01
CA ARG A 107 -11.79 14.90 -7.21
C ARG A 107 -10.78 14.02 -7.96
N GLU A 108 -9.49 14.20 -7.72
CA GLU A 108 -8.41 13.44 -8.35
C GLU A 108 -8.00 12.28 -7.44
N LEU A 109 -8.36 11.07 -7.85
CA LEU A 109 -8.14 9.86 -7.05
C LEU A 109 -6.68 9.39 -7.09
N GLY A 110 -5.88 9.91 -8.01
CA GLY A 110 -4.48 9.55 -8.19
C GLY A 110 -4.26 8.32 -9.05
N TYR A 111 -3.00 7.95 -9.25
CA TYR A 111 -2.59 6.91 -10.19
C TYR A 111 -1.75 5.84 -9.52
N THR A 112 -2.13 4.57 -9.71
CA THR A 112 -1.32 3.42 -9.29
C THR A 112 -0.57 2.87 -10.49
N ILE A 113 0.74 2.72 -10.37
CA ILE A 113 1.61 2.20 -11.43
C ILE A 113 2.47 1.07 -10.86
N ALA A 114 2.38 -0.11 -11.47
CA ALA A 114 3.16 -1.28 -11.07
C ALA A 114 4.67 -1.04 -11.24
N GLU A 115 5.46 -1.54 -10.30
CA GLU A 115 6.92 -1.37 -10.29
C GLU A 115 7.61 -2.13 -11.42
N ASP A 116 7.05 -3.27 -11.83
CA ASP A 116 7.56 -4.15 -12.89
C ASP A 116 7.03 -3.80 -14.29
N ILE A 117 6.36 -2.65 -14.43
CA ILE A 117 5.79 -2.22 -15.71
C ILE A 117 6.89 -2.07 -16.77
N SER A 118 6.67 -2.71 -17.93
CA SER A 118 7.62 -2.76 -19.05
C SER A 118 7.41 -1.61 -20.03
#